data_AF-A0A2H9TQX1-F1
#
_entry.id   AF-A0A2H9TQX1-F1
#
_cell.length_a   1.000
_cell.length_b   1.000
_cell.length_c   1.000
_cell.angle_alpha   90.00
_cell.angle_beta   90.00
_cell.angle_gamma   90.00
#
_symmetry.space_group_name_H-M   'P 1'
#
loop_
_entity.id
_entity.type
_entity.pdbx_description
1 polymer ?
#
loop_
_entity_poly.entity_id
_entity_poly.type
_entity_poly.pdbx_seq_one_letter_code
_entity_poly.pdbx_strand_id
1 'polypeptide(L)'
;MVQENIAEFSLHRTPRLVVVSKTWPVEDIRAAYDAGQRHFGENYINELLEKQPQLPSDIQWHFIGSLQSNKLKMLSEIPNLTLETLDELGKA
;
A
#
# COMPACT_ATOMS: atom_id res chain seq x y z
N MET A 1 5.04 1.26 -21.96
CA MET A 1 5.94 0.28 -21.30
C MET A 1 5.27 -0.53 -20.18
N VAL A 2 4.37 0.02 -19.36
CA VAL A 2 3.66 -0.78 -18.31
C VAL A 2 2.43 -1.53 -18.84
N GLN A 3 1.79 -1.05 -19.91
CA GLN A 3 0.49 -1.60 -20.36
C GLN A 3 0.60 -2.92 -21.17
N GLU A 4 1.67 -3.15 -21.92
CA GLU A 4 1.79 -4.33 -22.81
C GLU A 4 2.01 -5.64 -22.05
N ASN A 5 2.72 -5.61 -20.91
CA ASN A 5 3.06 -6.81 -20.15
C ASN A 5 1.91 -7.36 -19.28
N ILE A 6 0.81 -6.61 -19.14
CA ILE A 6 -0.33 -6.99 -18.30
C ILE A 6 -1.28 -7.96 -19.03
N ALA A 7 -1.35 -7.88 -20.36
CA ALA A 7 -2.33 -8.62 -21.16
C ALA A 7 -2.08 -10.15 -21.17
N GLU A 8 -0.83 -10.61 -21.24
CA GLU A 8 -0.51 -12.05 -21.27
C GLU A 8 -0.73 -12.76 -19.92
N PHE A 9 -0.52 -12.06 -18.80
CA PHE A 9 -0.71 -12.64 -17.45
C PHE A 9 -2.19 -12.70 -17.04
N SER A 10 -3.06 -11.95 -17.73
CA SER A 10 -4.46 -11.70 -17.36
C SER A 10 -5.44 -12.84 -17.69
N LEU A 11 -4.99 -13.99 -18.20
CA LEU A 11 -5.90 -15.05 -18.66
C LEU A 11 -6.80 -15.64 -17.56
N HIS A 12 -6.47 -15.49 -16.27
CA HIS A 12 -7.31 -15.98 -15.16
C HIS A 12 -7.35 -15.09 -13.90
N ARG A 13 -6.58 -13.99 -13.83
CA ARG A 13 -6.61 -13.04 -12.70
C ARG A 13 -6.31 -11.63 -13.20
N THR A 14 -7.17 -10.68 -12.85
CA THR A 14 -6.91 -9.26 -13.08
C THR A 14 -5.84 -8.81 -12.08
N PRO A 15 -4.70 -8.26 -12.55
CA PRO A 15 -3.67 -7.77 -11.63
C PRO A 15 -4.18 -6.55 -10.86
N ARG A 16 -3.78 -6.44 -9.60
CA ARG A 16 -4.02 -5.27 -8.77
C ARG A 16 -2.92 -4.25 -8.99
N LEU A 17 -3.29 -3.06 -9.43
CA LEU A 17 -2.38 -1.92 -9.49
C LEU A 17 -2.23 -1.29 -8.11
N VAL A 18 -1.01 -1.31 -7.55
CA VAL A 18 -0.66 -0.63 -6.29
C VAL A 18 0.27 0.53 -6.62
N VAL A 19 -0.14 1.76 -6.26
CA VAL A 19 0.68 2.96 -6.48
C VAL A 19 1.64 3.14 -5.32
N VAL A 20 2.95 3.15 -5.59
CA VAL A 20 3.97 3.37 -4.55
C VAL A 20 4.02 4.86 -4.21
N SER A 21 3.54 5.23 -3.02
CA SER A 21 3.34 6.61 -2.57
C SER A 21 4.40 7.13 -1.59
N LYS A 22 5.42 6.32 -1.27
CA LYS A 22 6.57 6.76 -0.47
C LYS A 22 7.15 8.06 -1.02
N THR A 23 7.53 8.99 -0.14
CA THR A 23 8.08 10.32 -0.50
C THR A 23 7.13 11.30 -1.19
N TRP A 24 5.92 10.88 -1.60
CA TRP A 24 4.90 11.78 -2.14
C TRP A 24 4.08 12.40 -1.00
N PRO A 25 3.75 13.70 -1.10
CA PRO A 25 2.91 14.38 -0.13
C PRO A 25 1.44 13.91 -0.19
N VAL A 26 0.67 14.20 0.85
CA VAL A 26 -0.74 13.74 0.97
C VAL A 26 -1.60 14.26 -0.17
N GLU A 27 -1.33 15.46 -0.68
CA GLU A 27 -2.05 16.09 -1.77
C GLU A 27 -1.96 15.29 -3.08
N ASP A 28 -0.78 14.73 -3.38
CA ASP A 28 -0.59 13.91 -4.58
C ASP A 28 -1.28 12.56 -4.44
N ILE A 29 -1.26 11.98 -3.23
CA ILE A 29 -1.99 10.74 -2.92
C ILE A 29 -3.50 10.99 -3.04
N ARG A 30 -3.98 12.14 -2.56
CA ARG A 30 -5.38 12.57 -2.69
C ARG A 30 -5.78 12.72 -4.15
N ALA A 31 -4.96 13.37 -4.97
CA ALA A 31 -5.22 13.54 -6.39
C ALA A 31 -5.33 12.19 -7.13
N ALA A 32 -4.43 11.24 -6.83
CA ALA A 32 -4.51 9.88 -7.37
C ALA A 32 -5.77 9.14 -6.89
N TYR A 33 -6.14 9.33 -5.62
CA TYR A 33 -7.37 8.77 -5.06
C TYR A 33 -8.62 9.29 -5.76
N ASP A 34 -8.68 10.61 -5.99
CA ASP A 34 -9.80 11.27 -6.68
C ASP A 34 -9.88 10.84 -8.16
N ALA A 35 -8.75 10.46 -8.76
CA ALA A 35 -8.69 9.84 -10.09
C ALA A 35 -9.12 8.35 -10.12
N GLY A 36 -9.56 7.79 -8.99
CA GLY A 36 -10.08 6.42 -8.89
C GLY A 36 -9.09 5.40 -8.33
N GLN A 37 -7.84 5.78 -8.02
CA GLN A 37 -6.91 4.88 -7.38
C GLN A 37 -7.37 4.56 -5.93
N ARG A 38 -7.22 3.32 -5.50
CA ARG A 38 -7.55 2.91 -4.13
C ARG A 38 -6.42 2.20 -3.39
N HIS A 39 -5.51 1.55 -4.12
CA HIS A 39 -4.41 0.80 -3.54
C HIS A 39 -3.11 1.62 -3.53
N PHE A 40 -2.55 1.83 -2.35
CA PHE A 40 -1.34 2.63 -2.17
C PHE A 40 -0.30 1.86 -1.35
N GLY A 41 0.96 1.96 -1.77
CA GLY A 41 2.10 1.25 -1.20
C GLY A 41 3.03 2.18 -0.43
N GLU A 42 3.29 1.86 0.84
CA GLU A 42 4.21 2.59 1.71
C GLU A 42 5.36 1.70 2.20
N ASN A 43 6.55 2.29 2.26
CA ASN A 43 7.77 1.62 2.73
C ASN A 43 8.07 1.93 4.20
N TYR A 44 7.65 3.09 4.69
CA TYR A 44 8.02 3.61 6.00
C TYR A 44 6.79 3.75 6.87
N ILE A 45 6.81 3.11 8.03
CA ILE A 45 5.68 3.07 8.96
C ILE A 45 5.31 4.48 9.44
N ASN A 46 6.29 5.33 9.69
CA ASN A 46 6.05 6.69 10.14
C ASN A 46 5.32 7.52 9.07
N GLU A 47 5.73 7.42 7.80
CA GLU A 47 5.01 8.10 6.70
C GLU A 47 3.57 7.58 6.58
N LEU A 48 3.38 6.26 6.67
CA LEU A 48 2.06 5.65 6.59
C LEU A 48 1.14 6.12 7.74
N LEU A 49 1.65 6.17 8.97
CA LEU A 49 0.90 6.66 10.14
C LEU A 49 0.58 8.15 10.06
N GLU A 50 1.42 8.94 9.39
CA GLU A 50 1.18 10.36 9.16
C GLU A 50 0.12 10.58 8.07
N LYS A 51 0.20 9.82 6.96
CA LYS A 51 -0.66 9.98 5.77
C LYS A 51 -2.05 9.38 5.96
N GLN A 52 -2.15 8.18 6.52
CA GLN A 52 -3.41 7.44 6.65
C GLN A 52 -4.55 8.24 7.29
N PRO A 53 -4.37 8.94 8.42
CA PRO A 53 -5.47 9.69 9.05
C PRO A 53 -5.92 10.91 8.24
N GLN A 54 -5.10 11.39 7.29
CA GLN A 54 -5.39 12.56 6.45
C GLN A 54 -6.11 12.18 5.15
N LEU A 55 -6.28 10.89 4.88
CA LEU A 55 -6.83 10.35 3.65
C LEU A 55 -8.14 9.58 3.89
N PRO A 56 -8.95 9.31 2.86
CA PRO A 56 -10.19 8.56 2.99
C PRO A 56 -9.99 7.19 3.61
N SER A 57 -10.96 6.78 4.44
CA SER A 57 -10.90 5.53 5.18
C SER A 57 -11.05 4.27 4.33
N ASP A 58 -11.44 4.38 3.06
CA ASP A 58 -11.57 3.27 2.11
C ASP A 58 -10.29 3.01 1.30
N ILE A 59 -9.23 3.82 1.48
CA ILE A 59 -7.91 3.50 0.94
C ILE A 59 -7.47 2.13 1.42
N GLN A 60 -6.90 1.38 0.48
CA GLN A 60 -6.29 0.07 0.69
C GLN A 60 -4.78 0.26 0.80
N TRP A 61 -4.25 0.11 2.01
CA TRP A 61 -2.84 0.31 2.28
C TRP A 61 -2.06 -0.98 2.09
N HIS A 62 -0.92 -0.89 1.42
CA HIS A 62 0.01 -1.97 1.21
C HIS A 62 1.34 -1.59 1.87
N PHE A 63 1.73 -2.28 2.93
CA PHE A 63 3.07 -2.11 3.48
C PHE A 63 4.03 -3.00 2.70
N ILE A 64 4.94 -2.35 1.96
CA ILE A 64 5.92 -3.01 1.08
C ILE A 64 7.36 -2.81 1.58
N GLY A 65 7.52 -2.24 2.79
CA GLY A 65 8.82 -2.04 3.44
C GLY A 65 9.31 -3.28 4.19
N SER A 66 10.55 -3.23 4.69
CA SER A 66 11.06 -4.28 5.58
C SER A 66 10.35 -4.24 6.94
N LEU A 67 9.88 -5.40 7.39
CA LEU A 67 9.08 -5.51 8.60
C LEU A 67 9.97 -5.77 9.81
N GLN A 68 9.94 -4.85 10.77
CA GLN A 68 10.60 -5.01 12.06
C GLN A 68 9.56 -5.49 13.09
N SER A 69 9.87 -6.56 13.85
CA SER A 69 8.91 -7.20 14.75
C SER A 69 8.32 -6.27 15.82
N ASN A 70 9.11 -5.29 16.29
CA ASN A 70 8.67 -4.30 17.28
C ASN A 70 7.69 -3.25 16.72
N LYS A 71 7.45 -3.23 15.40
CA LYS A 71 6.56 -2.27 14.73
C LYS A 71 5.24 -2.88 14.27
N LEU A 72 5.07 -4.19 14.38
CA LEU A 72 3.86 -4.92 13.99
C LEU A 72 2.59 -4.38 14.66
N LYS A 73 2.68 -4.12 15.97
CA LYS A 73 1.56 -3.57 16.74
C LYS A 73 1.07 -2.23 16.17
N MET A 74 1.98 -1.38 15.71
CA MET A 74 1.62 -0.08 15.13
C MET A 74 0.93 -0.26 13.77
N LEU A 75 1.37 -1.24 12.97
CA LEU A 75 0.75 -1.55 11.68
C LEU A 75 -0.63 -2.20 11.84
N SER A 76 -0.86 -3.00 12.88
CA SER A 76 -2.15 -3.67 13.11
C SER A 76 -3.33 -2.72 13.37
N GLU A 77 -3.05 -1.47 13.73
CA GLU A 77 -4.07 -0.45 13.98
C GLU A 77 -4.48 0.30 12.69
N ILE A 78 -3.79 0.04 11.57
CA ILE A 78 -4.04 0.70 10.29
C ILE A 78 -5.19 0.01 9.56
N PRO A 79 -6.28 0.73 9.24
CA PRO A 79 -7.41 0.13 8.54
C PRO A 79 -7.02 -0.26 7.10
N ASN A 80 -7.61 -1.36 6.61
CA ASN A 80 -7.40 -1.91 5.27
C ASN A 80 -5.93 -2.16 4.90
N LEU A 81 -5.08 -2.48 5.89
CA LEU A 81 -3.68 -2.76 5.65
C LEU A 81 -3.45 -4.19 5.18
N THR A 82 -2.69 -4.34 4.10
CA THR A 82 -2.09 -5.59 3.62
C THR A 82 -0.58 -5.53 3.83
N LEU A 83 0.00 -6.58 4.41
CA LEU A 83 1.46 -6.74 4.53
C LEU A 83 1.97 -7.57 3.35
N GLU A 84 2.82 -6.99 2.51
CA GLU A 84 3.35 -7.65 1.31
C GLU A 84 4.72 -8.30 1.54
N THR A 85 5.33 -8.08 2.71
CA THR A 85 6.73 -8.44 3.01
C THR A 85 6.88 -9.37 4.22
N LEU A 86 5.92 -10.29 4.40
CA LEU A 86 6.03 -11.33 5.42
C LEU A 86 7.08 -12.37 5.02
N ASP A 87 8.22 -12.36 5.72
CA ASP A 87 9.36 -13.24 5.50
C ASP A 87 9.45 -14.40 6.51
N GLU A 88 8.81 -14.27 7.68
CA GLU A 88 8.84 -15.26 8.74
C GLU A 88 7.44 -15.51 9.35
N LEU A 89 7.10 -16.78 9.58
CA LEU A 89 5.81 -17.21 10.15
C LEU A 89 5.53 -16.68 11.56
N GLY A 90 6.53 -16.17 12.28
CA GLY A 90 6.40 -15.62 13.64
C GLY A 90 6.18 -14.10 13.71
N LYS A 91 6.03 -13.43 12.57
CA LYS A 91 5.87 -11.95 12.48
C LYS A 91 4.42 -11.51 12.21
N ALA A 92 3.44 -12.41 12.25
CA ALA A 92 2.02 -12.08 12.05
C ALA A 92 1.20 -12.34 13.32
#